data_AF-A0A4V4HIK7-F1
#
_entry.id   AF-A0A4V4HIK7-F1
#
_cell.length_a   1.000
_cell.length_b   1.000
_cell.length_c   1.000
_cell.angle_alpha   90.00
_cell.angle_beta   90.00
_cell.angle_gamma   90.00
#
_symmetry.space_group_name_H-M   'P 1'
#
loop_
_entity.id
_entity.type
_entity.pdbx_description
1 polymer ?
#
loop_
_entity_poly.entity_id
_entity_poly.type
_entity_poly.pdbx_seq_one_letter_code
_entity_poly.pdbx_strand_id
1 'polypeptide(L)'
;MASTAPTTSPSLDPQAISKLEQRLKERPDKNDLVERNILKDDKGIAPSLVAAKEKLQRSQLEDKLDHALQQRPKAEDLVKGGILREDEAPPS
;
A
#
# COMPACT_ATOMS: atom_id res chain seq x y z
N MET A 1 -24.75 -33.29 -16.84
CA MET A 1 -23.62 -32.45 -16.37
C MET A 1 -23.64 -32.49 -14.86
N ALA A 2 -22.80 -33.35 -14.25
CA ALA A 2 -22.83 -33.61 -12.82
C ALA A 2 -22.16 -32.47 -12.04
N SER A 3 -22.88 -31.90 -11.07
CA SER A 3 -22.37 -30.91 -10.13
C SER A 3 -21.64 -31.65 -9.01
N THR A 4 -20.31 -31.55 -8.96
CA THR A 4 -19.51 -32.15 -7.89
C THR A 4 -19.31 -31.13 -6.78
N ALA A 5 -20.11 -31.22 -5.72
CA ALA A 5 -19.87 -30.48 -4.49
C ALA A 5 -18.56 -30.95 -3.84
N PRO A 6 -17.74 -30.05 -3.24
CA PRO A 6 -16.59 -30.48 -2.48
C PRO A 6 -17.05 -31.14 -1.18
N THR A 7 -16.87 -32.45 -1.09
CA THR A 7 -17.06 -33.22 0.16
C THR A 7 -15.99 -32.76 1.16
N THR A 8 -16.38 -31.98 2.16
CA THR A 8 -15.55 -31.73 3.34
C THR A 8 -15.67 -32.93 4.28
N SER A 9 -14.67 -33.81 4.25
CA SER A 9 -14.57 -34.94 5.19
C SER A 9 -14.54 -34.42 6.65
N PRO A 10 -15.25 -35.06 7.60
CA PRO A 10 -15.32 -34.62 8.99
C PRO A 10 -14.11 -35.16 9.75
N SER A 11 -12.99 -34.48 9.64
CA SER A 11 -11.82 -34.70 10.51
C SER A 11 -11.22 -33.35 10.90
N LEU A 12 -12.07 -32.42 11.36
CA LEU A 12 -11.57 -31.23 12.02
C LEU A 12 -11.47 -31.53 13.51
N ASP A 13 -10.24 -31.51 14.01
CA ASP A 13 -9.98 -31.60 15.45
C ASP A 13 -10.79 -30.53 16.19
N PRO A 14 -11.55 -30.87 17.25
CA PRO A 14 -12.36 -29.90 18.00
C PRO A 14 -11.53 -28.71 18.52
N GLN A 15 -10.27 -28.95 18.83
CA GLN A 15 -9.31 -27.92 19.25
C GLN A 15 -8.95 -26.95 18.12
N ALA A 16 -8.87 -27.42 16.88
CA ALA A 16 -8.61 -26.56 15.72
C ALA A 16 -9.80 -25.63 15.45
N ILE A 17 -11.02 -26.13 15.62
CA ILE A 17 -12.26 -25.33 15.48
C ILE A 17 -12.28 -24.21 16.51
N SER A 18 -12.06 -24.51 17.78
CA SER A 18 -12.03 -23.50 18.85
C SER A 18 -10.96 -22.43 18.63
N LYS A 19 -9.76 -22.82 18.19
CA LYS A 19 -8.68 -21.87 17.86
C LYS A 19 -9.03 -20.98 16.66
N LEU A 20 -9.68 -21.54 15.64
CA LEU A 20 -10.12 -20.76 14.48
C LEU A 20 -11.17 -19.73 14.86
N GLU A 21 -12.17 -20.12 15.65
CA GLU A 21 -13.21 -19.22 16.15
C GLU A 21 -12.63 -18.04 16.93
N GLN A 22 -11.64 -18.29 17.79
CA GLN A 22 -10.94 -17.23 18.52
C GLN A 22 -10.26 -16.24 17.56
N ARG A 23 -9.51 -16.74 16.58
CA ARG A 23 -8.81 -15.91 15.59
C ARG A 23 -9.75 -15.10 14.69
N LEU A 24 -10.94 -15.64 14.39
CA LEU A 24 -11.95 -14.93 13.61
C LEU A 24 -12.59 -13.79 14.42
N LYS A 25 -12.73 -13.92 15.74
CA LYS A 25 -13.21 -12.84 16.63
C LYS A 25 -12.20 -11.69 16.74
N GLU A 26 -10.91 -12.00 16.73
CA GLU A 26 -9.82 -11.02 16.82
C GLU A 26 -9.41 -10.46 15.45
N ARG A 27 -10.13 -10.81 14.38
CA ARG A 27 -9.79 -10.40 13.01
C ARG A 27 -9.97 -8.87 12.85
N PRO A 28 -8.92 -8.12 12.44
CA PRO A 28 -9.05 -6.70 12.14
C PRO A 28 -9.97 -6.43 10.95
N ASP A 29 -10.61 -5.26 10.96
CA ASP A 29 -11.43 -4.79 9.85
C ASP A 29 -10.60 -4.57 8.58
N LYS A 30 -11.28 -4.59 7.43
CA LYS A 30 -10.62 -4.38 6.13
C LYS A 30 -9.92 -3.01 6.07
N ASN A 31 -10.57 -1.96 6.57
CA ASN A 31 -10.03 -0.60 6.53
C ASN A 31 -8.76 -0.47 7.38
N ASP A 32 -8.74 -1.08 8.57
CA ASP A 32 -7.57 -1.15 9.44
C ASP A 32 -6.34 -1.77 8.76
N LEU A 33 -6.55 -2.79 7.93
CA LEU A 33 -5.48 -3.41 7.15
C LEU A 33 -4.98 -2.52 6.02
N VAL A 34 -5.87 -1.70 5.42
CA VAL A 34 -5.51 -0.74 4.38
C VAL A 34 -4.71 0.42 4.96
N GLU A 35 -5.14 0.97 6.09
CA GLU A 35 -4.44 2.06 6.79
C GLU A 35 -3.04 1.64 7.24
N ARG A 36 -2.88 0.39 7.70
CA ARG A 36 -1.58 -0.19 8.04
C ARG A 36 -0.75 -0.60 6.82
N ASN A 37 -1.21 -0.31 5.60
CA ASN A 37 -0.58 -0.71 4.33
C ASN A 37 -0.38 -2.23 4.16
N ILE A 38 -1.12 -3.05 4.89
CA ILE A 38 -1.08 -4.52 4.79
C ILE A 38 -1.91 -4.98 3.60
N LEU A 39 -3.12 -4.42 3.46
CA LEU A 39 -3.99 -4.64 2.30
C LEU A 39 -3.91 -3.40 1.38
N LYS A 40 -3.85 -3.61 0.07
CA LYS A 40 -3.89 -2.51 -0.89
C LYS A 40 -5.34 -2.02 -1.08
N ASP A 41 -5.51 -0.70 -1.23
CA ASP A 41 -6.83 -0.13 -1.47
C ASP A 41 -7.22 -0.30 -2.94
N ASP A 42 -7.89 -1.41 -3.22
CA ASP A 42 -8.30 -1.82 -4.57
C ASP A 42 -9.81 -1.88 -4.70
N LYS A 43 -10.50 -0.88 -4.16
CA LYS A 43 -11.93 -0.68 -4.43
C LYS A 43 -12.15 -0.61 -5.95
N GLY A 44 -12.85 -1.61 -6.48
CA GLY A 44 -13.22 -1.68 -7.90
C GLY A 44 -12.19 -2.32 -8.83
N ILE A 45 -11.08 -2.87 -8.31
CA ILE A 45 -10.05 -3.51 -9.14
C ILE A 45 -9.98 -5.00 -8.83
N ALA A 46 -9.83 -5.82 -9.87
CA ALA A 46 -9.67 -7.25 -9.71
C ALA A 46 -8.39 -7.59 -8.92
N PRO A 47 -8.42 -8.56 -7.99
CA PRO A 47 -7.25 -8.93 -7.18
C PRO A 47 -6.00 -9.29 -7.99
N SER A 48 -6.18 -9.85 -9.19
CA SER A 48 -5.09 -10.20 -10.11
C SER A 48 -4.38 -8.98 -10.73
N LEU A 49 -5.03 -7.82 -10.80
CA LEU A 49 -4.51 -6.62 -11.46
C LEU A 49 -3.83 -5.64 -10.49
N VAL A 50 -4.00 -5.82 -9.18
CA VAL A 50 -3.45 -4.95 -8.13
C VAL A 50 -1.94 -4.74 -8.30
N ALA A 51 -1.19 -5.83 -8.48
CA ALA A 51 0.25 -5.79 -8.64
C ALA A 51 0.69 -4.98 -9.88
N ALA A 52 -0.06 -5.10 -10.99
CA ALA A 52 0.22 -4.34 -12.20
C ALA A 52 -0.08 -2.85 -12.03
N LYS A 53 -1.17 -2.50 -11.33
CA LYS A 53 -1.50 -1.12 -10.96
C LYS A 53 -0.39 -0.51 -10.09
N GLU A 54 0.06 -1.20 -9.04
CA GLU A 54 1.11 -0.69 -8.16
C GLU A 54 2.42 -0.46 -8.93
N LYS A 55 2.79 -1.41 -9.81
CA LYS A 55 3.97 -1.26 -10.66
C LYS A 55 3.87 -0.02 -11.56
N LEU A 56 2.70 0.22 -12.15
CA LEU A 56 2.47 1.40 -12.98
C LEU A 56 2.53 2.69 -12.15
N GLN A 57 1.86 2.73 -10.99
CA GLN A 57 1.87 3.88 -10.09
C GLN A 57 3.29 4.23 -9.63
N ARG A 58 4.09 3.20 -9.32
CA ARG A 58 5.50 3.37 -8.97
C ARG A 58 6.31 3.98 -10.12
N SER A 59 6.21 3.43 -11.33
CA SER A 59 6.93 3.98 -12.50
C SER A 59 6.56 5.44 -12.76
N GLN A 60 5.27 5.78 -12.68
CA GLN A 60 4.82 7.16 -12.84
C GLN A 60 5.36 8.08 -11.74
N LEU A 61 5.50 7.60 -10.52
CA LEU A 61 6.09 8.36 -9.42
C LEU A 61 7.59 8.58 -9.64
N GLU A 62 8.31 7.55 -10.08
CA GLU A 62 9.74 7.60 -10.43
C GLU A 62 9.98 8.65 -11.52
N ASP A 63 9.23 8.59 -12.62
CA ASP A 63 9.36 9.55 -13.73
C ASP A 63 9.07 11.00 -13.28
N LYS A 64 8.02 11.19 -12.47
CA LYS A 64 7.67 12.51 -11.92
C LYS A 64 8.74 13.04 -10.99
N LEU A 65 9.29 12.18 -10.13
CA LEU A 65 10.34 12.54 -9.19
C LEU A 65 11.60 12.94 -9.95
N ASP A 66 12.01 12.16 -10.96
CA ASP A 66 13.19 12.45 -11.77
C ASP A 66 13.07 13.81 -12.45
N HIS A 67 11.90 14.11 -13.02
CA HIS A 67 11.65 15.43 -13.62
C HIS A 67 11.73 16.57 -12.60
N ALA A 68 11.12 16.40 -11.43
CA ALA A 68 11.16 17.40 -10.35
C ALA A 68 12.58 17.61 -9.80
N LEU A 69 13.40 16.56 -9.76
CA LEU A 69 14.80 16.63 -9.33
C LEU A 69 15.66 17.36 -10.35
N GLN A 70 15.44 17.15 -11.66
CA GLN A 70 16.13 17.90 -12.72
C GLN A 70 15.84 19.40 -12.65
N GLN A 71 14.61 19.77 -12.29
CA GLN A 71 14.18 21.17 -12.15
C GLN A 71 14.34 21.71 -10.74
N ARG A 72 15.08 21.01 -9.86
CA ARG A 72 15.22 21.40 -8.46
C ARG A 72 15.91 22.77 -8.36
N PRO A 73 15.24 23.81 -7.82
CA PRO A 73 15.83 25.14 -7.67
C PRO A 73 16.98 25.10 -6.66
N LYS A 74 17.99 25.94 -6.88
CA LYS A 74 19.11 26.08 -5.93
C LYS A 74 18.66 26.81 -4.67
N ALA A 75 19.40 26.64 -3.58
CA ALA A 75 19.13 27.35 -2.33
C ALA A 75 19.10 28.88 -2.54
N GLU A 76 20.01 29.41 -3.35
CA GLU A 76 20.08 30.84 -3.70
C GLU A 76 18.78 31.34 -4.37
N ASP A 77 18.23 30.56 -5.31
CA ASP A 77 16.98 30.91 -5.99
C ASP A 77 15.79 30.91 -5.02
N LEU A 78 15.80 30.00 -4.04
CA LEU A 78 14.80 29.94 -2.97
C LEU A 78 14.90 31.11 -1.98
N VAL A 79 16.13 31.57 -1.68
CA VAL A 79 16.35 32.79 -0.87
C VAL A 79 15.84 34.01 -1.60
N LYS A 80 16.18 34.17 -2.89
CA LYS A 80 15.68 35.26 -3.73
C LYS A 80 14.16 35.27 -3.86
N GLY A 81 13.54 34.08 -3.87
CA GLY A 81 12.09 33.91 -3.86
C GLY A 81 11.42 34.16 -2.50
N GLY A 82 12.19 34.43 -1.44
CA GLY A 82 11.68 34.62 -0.08
C GLY A 82 11.16 33.34 0.59
N ILE A 83 11.47 32.16 0.01
CA ILE A 83 11.05 30.85 0.52
C ILE A 83 12.04 30.37 1.59
N LEU A 84 13.34 30.59 1.39
CA LEU A 84 14.41 30.22 2.32
C LEU A 84 15.02 31.48 2.94
N ARG A 85 15.37 31.42 4.23
CA ARG A 85 16.09 32.50 4.91
C ARG A 85 17.59 32.32 4.72
N GLU A 86 18.34 33.43 4.62
CA GLU A 86 19.80 33.40 4.40
C GLU A 86 20.54 32.62 5.51
N ASP A 87 20.09 32.73 6.76
CA ASP A 87 20.67 32.04 7.91
C ASP A 87 20.41 30.51 7.94
N GLU A 88 19.49 30.03 7.11
CA GLU A 88 19.01 28.63 7.08
C GLU A 88 19.49 27.88 5.82
N ALA A 89 20.26 28.55 4.96
CA ALA A 89 20.88 27.93 3.80
C ALA A 89 22.00 26.96 4.25
N PRO A 90 22.04 25.72 3.71
CA PRO A 90 23.09 24.78 4.06
C PRO A 90 24.48 25.34 3.68
N PRO A 91 25.52 25.16 4.52
CA PRO A 91 26.86 25.60 4.18
C PRO A 91 27.33 24.90 2.90
N SER A 92 28.01 25.66 2.03
CA SER A 92 28.52 25.22 0.73
C SER A 92 29.45 24.01 0.81
#